data_AF-A0A0F9AR47-F1
#
_entry.id   AF-A0A0F9AR47-F1
#
_cell.length_a   1.000
_cell.length_b   1.000
_cell.length_c   1.000
_cell.angle_alpha   90.00
_cell.angle_beta   90.00
_cell.angle_gamma   90.00
#
_symmetry.space_group_name_H-M   'P 1'
#
loop_
_entity.id
_entity.type
_entity.pdbx_description
1 polymer ?
#
loop_
_entity_poly.entity_id
_entity_poly.type
_entity_poly.pdbx_seq_one_letter_code
_entity_poly.pdbx_strand_id
1 'polypeptide(L)'
;LDRHEWGSIHFWISVVLFSVLSLHLTVHWRWIVNVAAGQPREGSGLRAGLGIVGLAALVALAISPLLTPVERDLTSKGSSFLSSHKYKGITIRGSMTLKNVEETAEVPAIYIIESLKLPESISVEERLGPLKRKYRFEINDVREIVKEYKNRK
;
A
#
# COMPACT_ATOMS: atom_id res chain seq x y z
N LEU A 1 18.82 5.57 4.02
CA LEU A 1 18.94 4.24 3.43
C LEU A 1 18.12 4.25 2.15
N ASP A 2 18.81 4.27 1.02
CA ASP A 2 18.20 4.39 -0.29
C ASP A 2 17.35 3.16 -0.62
N ARG A 3 16.32 3.31 -1.46
CA ARG A 3 15.44 2.19 -1.89
C ARG A 3 16.21 1.00 -2.49
N HIS A 4 17.41 1.25 -3.02
CA HIS A 4 18.27 0.24 -3.62
C HIS A 4 19.00 -0.61 -2.55
N GLU A 5 19.38 -0.04 -1.41
CA GLU A 5 20.01 -0.78 -0.31
C GLU A 5 19.06 -1.79 0.31
N TRP A 6 17.78 -1.43 0.43
CA TRP A 6 16.71 -2.34 0.87
C TRP A 6 16.52 -3.51 -0.10
N GLY A 7 16.68 -3.30 -1.41
CA GLY A 7 16.64 -4.37 -2.39
C GLY A 7 17.76 -5.39 -2.18
N SER A 8 18.98 -4.92 -1.93
CA SER A 8 20.14 -5.79 -1.67
C SER A 8 19.99 -6.57 -0.36
N ILE A 9 19.53 -5.95 0.73
CA ILE A 9 19.33 -6.65 2.01
C ILE A 9 18.25 -7.72 1.89
N HIS A 10 17.14 -7.40 1.22
CA HIS A 10 16.02 -8.31 1.04
C HIS A 10 16.42 -9.53 0.17
N PHE A 11 17.25 -9.31 -0.84
CA PHE A 11 17.79 -10.38 -1.67
C PHE A 11 18.64 -11.37 -0.85
N TRP A 12 19.60 -10.87 -0.06
CA TRP A 12 20.45 -11.75 0.76
C TRP A 12 19.67 -12.47 1.86
N ILE A 13 18.70 -11.82 2.50
CA ILE A 13 17.80 -12.47 3.47
C ILE A 13 17.05 -13.63 2.82
N SER A 14 16.53 -13.44 1.60
CA SER A 14 15.84 -14.49 0.85
C SER A 14 16.76 -15.67 0.53
N VAL A 15 18.01 -15.39 0.10
CA VAL A 15 19.01 -16.42 -0.20
C VAL A 15 19.36 -17.24 1.05
N VAL A 16 19.61 -16.58 2.19
CA VAL A 16 19.92 -17.26 3.45
C VAL A 16 18.74 -18.11 3.93
N LEU A 17 17.53 -17.56 3.91
CA LEU A 17 16.32 -18.27 4.31
C LEU A 17 16.11 -19.52 3.46
N PHE A 18 16.23 -19.40 2.13
CA PHE A 18 16.07 -20.53 1.23
C PHE A 18 17.14 -21.60 1.45
N SER A 19 18.38 -21.20 1.72
CA SER A 19 19.48 -22.12 2.05
C SER A 19 19.20 -22.91 3.32
N VAL A 20 18.74 -22.24 4.40
CA VAL A 20 18.41 -22.90 5.66
C VAL A 20 17.21 -23.83 5.50
N LEU A 21 16.18 -23.40 4.76
CA LEU A 21 14.99 -24.22 4.49
C LEU A 21 15.33 -25.46 3.66
N SER A 22 16.19 -25.31 2.66
CA SER A 22 16.69 -26.42 1.85
C SER A 22 17.52 -27.39 2.69
N LEU A 23 18.45 -26.88 3.51
CA LEU A 23 19.23 -27.71 4.43
C LEU A 23 18.31 -28.46 5.41
N HIS A 24 17.31 -27.77 5.97
CA HIS A 24 16.32 -28.38 6.85
C HIS A 24 15.59 -29.54 6.17
N LEU A 25 15.09 -29.35 4.94
CA LEU A 25 14.43 -30.40 4.16
C LEU A 25 15.37 -31.57 3.83
N THR A 26 16.62 -31.30 3.46
CA THR A 26 17.60 -32.37 3.12
C THR A 26 18.00 -33.20 4.34
N VAL A 27 18.26 -32.56 5.49
CA VAL A 27 18.57 -33.26 6.76
C VAL A 27 17.38 -34.10 7.22
N HIS A 28 16.15 -33.58 7.07
CA HIS A 28 14.94 -34.29 7.42
C HIS A 28 14.38 -35.18 6.30
N TRP A 29 15.03 -35.24 5.14
CA TRP A 29 14.53 -35.99 3.97
C TRP A 29 14.26 -37.46 4.29
N ARG A 30 15.11 -38.07 5.11
CA ARG A 30 14.94 -39.46 5.54
C ARG A 30 13.73 -39.64 6.47
N TRP A 31 13.42 -38.64 7.30
CA TRP A 31 12.18 -38.60 8.08
C TRP A 31 10.96 -38.37 7.19
N ILE A 32 11.04 -37.47 6.20
CA ILE A 32 9.96 -37.19 5.24
C ILE A 32 9.60 -38.47 4.47
N VAL A 33 10.60 -39.20 3.97
CA VAL A 33 10.38 -40.50 3.31
C VAL A 33 9.77 -41.51 4.28
N ASN A 34 10.18 -41.54 5.55
CA ASN A 34 9.57 -42.44 6.53
C ASN A 34 8.11 -42.09 6.88
N VAL A 35 7.77 -40.79 6.89
CA VAL A 35 6.38 -40.31 7.07
C VAL A 35 5.54 -40.61 5.83
N ALA A 36 6.07 -40.37 4.64
CA ALA A 36 5.37 -40.60 3.37
C ALA A 36 5.23 -42.09 3.02
N ALA A 37 6.23 -42.90 3.31
CA ALA A 37 6.27 -44.34 3.01
C ALA A 37 5.61 -45.22 4.07
N GLY A 38 5.16 -44.64 5.19
CA GLY A 38 4.19 -45.26 6.12
C GLY A 38 4.43 -46.73 6.44
N GLN A 39 5.42 -47.03 7.29
CA GLN A 39 5.41 -48.29 8.05
C GLN A 39 4.77 -47.99 9.42
N PRO A 40 3.56 -48.50 9.71
CA PRO A 40 2.95 -48.37 11.03
C PRO A 40 3.69 -49.33 11.97
N ARG A 41 4.79 -48.85 12.57
CA ARG A 41 5.45 -49.58 13.66
C ARG A 41 5.00 -48.94 14.96
N GLU A 42 4.24 -49.72 15.70
CA GLU A 42 3.68 -49.45 17.01
C GLU A 42 4.74 -48.80 17.92
N GLY A 43 4.49 -47.57 18.34
CA GLY A 43 5.31 -46.88 19.36
C GLY A 43 5.74 -45.46 19.06
N SER A 44 5.66 -44.95 17.81
CA SER A 44 6.16 -43.60 17.47
C SER A 44 5.10 -42.62 16.97
N GLY A 45 3.87 -42.71 17.49
CA GLY A 45 2.80 -41.75 17.17
C GLY A 45 3.03 -40.34 17.74
N LEU A 46 3.73 -40.24 18.88
CA LEU A 46 3.97 -38.96 19.56
C LEU A 46 4.88 -38.03 18.74
N ARG A 47 5.89 -38.58 18.07
CA ARG A 47 6.85 -37.82 17.25
C ARG A 47 6.25 -37.38 15.91
N ALA A 48 5.42 -38.22 15.31
CA ALA A 48 4.66 -37.87 14.11
C ALA A 48 3.61 -36.78 14.44
N GLY A 49 2.92 -36.92 15.58
CA GLY A 49 2.00 -35.92 16.09
C GLY A 49 2.68 -34.58 16.36
N LEU A 50 3.85 -34.58 17.00
CA LEU A 50 4.62 -33.35 17.25
C LEU A 50 5.07 -32.66 15.95
N GLY A 51 5.42 -33.43 14.92
CA GLY A 51 5.75 -32.92 13.59
C GLY A 51 4.54 -32.25 12.90
N ILE A 52 3.37 -32.88 12.98
CA ILE A 52 2.10 -32.33 12.43
C ILE A 52 1.68 -31.08 13.20
N VAL A 53 1.77 -31.11 14.53
CA VAL A 53 1.46 -29.94 15.37
C VAL A 53 2.42 -28.79 15.11
N GLY A 54 3.72 -29.08 14.94
CA GLY A 54 4.71 -28.08 14.56
C GLY A 54 4.44 -27.46 13.19
N LEU A 55 4.10 -28.26 12.18
CA LEU A 55 3.72 -27.77 10.86
C LEU A 55 2.43 -26.94 10.92
N ALA A 56 1.42 -27.39 11.65
CA ALA A 56 0.16 -26.68 11.84
C ALA A 56 0.38 -25.34 12.56
N ALA A 57 1.24 -25.29 13.57
CA ALA A 57 1.59 -24.07 14.28
C ALA A 57 2.35 -23.08 13.37
N LEU A 58 3.27 -23.57 12.53
CA LEU A 58 3.98 -22.73 11.55
C LEU A 58 3.03 -22.17 10.49
N VAL A 59 2.08 -22.98 9.99
CA VAL A 59 1.04 -22.53 9.06
C VAL A 59 0.13 -21.50 9.72
N ALA A 60 -0.31 -21.74 10.95
CA ALA A 60 -1.13 -20.78 11.70
C ALA A 60 -0.40 -19.44 11.93
N LEU A 61 0.89 -19.48 12.27
CA LEU A 61 1.72 -18.29 12.43
C LEU A 61 1.92 -17.54 11.09
N ALA A 62 2.12 -18.27 9.99
CA ALA A 62 2.28 -17.67 8.66
C ALA A 62 1.00 -16.99 8.14
N ILE A 63 -0.18 -17.48 8.55
CA ILE A 63 -1.47 -16.89 8.20
C ILE A 63 -1.89 -15.81 9.21
N SER A 64 -1.24 -15.71 10.38
CA SER A 64 -1.53 -14.70 11.41
C SER A 64 -1.57 -13.25 10.89
N PRO A 65 -0.64 -12.78 10.03
CA PRO A 65 -0.69 -11.43 9.47
C PRO A 65 -1.83 -11.22 8.46
N LEU A 66 -2.45 -12.30 7.95
CA LEU A 66 -3.61 -12.24 7.08
C LEU A 66 -4.92 -12.10 7.87
N LEU A 67 -4.95 -12.59 9.12
CA LEU A 67 -6.11 -12.49 10.02
C LEU A 67 -6.08 -11.27 10.91
N THR A 68 -4.91 -10.63 11.14
CA THR A 68 -4.90 -9.31 11.76
C THR A 68 -5.73 -8.39 10.87
N PRO A 69 -6.92 -7.95 11.30
CA PRO A 69 -7.67 -6.99 10.55
C PRO A 69 -6.76 -5.78 10.48
N VAL A 70 -6.29 -5.43 9.29
CA VAL A 70 -5.87 -4.06 9.08
C VAL A 70 -7.14 -3.27 9.40
N GLU A 71 -7.21 -2.57 10.53
CA GLU A 71 -8.15 -1.47 10.70
C GLU A 71 -7.85 -0.49 9.56
N ARG A 72 -8.42 -0.78 8.40
CA ARG A 72 -8.68 0.22 7.39
C ARG A 72 -9.71 1.06 8.10
N ASP A 73 -9.32 2.25 8.50
CA ASP A 73 -10.23 3.32 8.81
C ASP A 73 -11.22 3.44 7.65
N LEU A 74 -12.33 2.70 7.73
CA LEU A 74 -13.46 2.72 6.80
C LEU A 74 -14.31 3.98 7.02
N THR A 75 -13.70 4.99 7.64
CA THR A 75 -14.25 6.29 7.99
C THR A 75 -13.52 7.43 7.28
N SER A 76 -12.99 7.20 6.07
CA SER A 76 -12.65 8.31 5.18
C SER A 76 -12.71 7.96 3.69
N LYS A 77 -13.70 8.52 2.98
CA LYS A 77 -13.75 8.70 1.51
C LYS A 77 -14.08 7.49 0.60
N GLY A 78 -15.09 6.70 0.97
CA GLY A 78 -15.75 5.72 0.09
C GLY A 78 -16.62 6.28 -1.07
N SER A 79 -16.66 7.59 -1.30
CA SER A 79 -17.47 8.22 -2.37
C SER A 79 -16.69 8.61 -3.62
N SER A 80 -15.39 8.28 -3.73
CA SER A 80 -14.53 8.79 -4.82
C SER A 80 -14.19 7.79 -5.93
N PHE A 81 -14.71 6.56 -5.90
CA PHE A 81 -14.29 5.51 -6.84
C PHE A 81 -15.11 5.44 -8.15
N LEU A 82 -16.21 6.18 -8.29
CA LEU A 82 -17.08 6.09 -9.48
C LEU A 82 -16.86 7.16 -10.56
N SER A 83 -15.84 8.03 -10.48
CA SER A 83 -15.77 9.17 -11.40
C SER A 83 -14.41 9.50 -12.03
N SER A 84 -13.48 8.56 -12.16
CA SER A 84 -12.14 8.87 -12.68
C SER A 84 -11.62 7.90 -13.73
N HIS A 85 -12.34 7.77 -14.86
CA HIS A 85 -11.78 7.09 -16.05
C HIS A 85 -11.82 7.95 -17.33
N LYS A 86 -12.01 9.28 -17.22
CA LYS A 86 -12.03 10.18 -18.40
C LYS A 86 -10.91 11.23 -18.46
N TYR A 87 -10.12 11.43 -17.41
CA TYR A 87 -9.05 12.45 -17.39
C TYR A 87 -7.71 11.89 -16.86
N LYS A 88 -7.10 11.03 -17.69
CA LYS A 88 -5.87 10.27 -17.41
C LYS A 88 -4.57 11.11 -17.51
N GLY A 89 -4.56 12.38 -17.11
CA GLY A 89 -3.41 13.25 -17.44
C GLY A 89 -2.99 14.32 -16.45
N ILE A 90 -3.91 14.88 -15.65
CA ILE A 90 -3.57 16.09 -14.87
C ILE A 90 -3.08 15.67 -13.48
N THR A 91 -1.75 15.54 -13.33
CA THR A 91 -1.10 15.15 -12.07
C THR A 91 -1.02 16.36 -11.14
N ILE A 92 -2.09 16.66 -10.41
CA ILE A 92 -2.10 17.72 -9.39
C ILE A 92 -1.51 17.17 -8.08
N ARG A 93 -0.34 17.69 -7.69
CA ARG A 93 0.37 17.34 -6.45
C ARG A 93 0.26 18.47 -5.43
N GLY A 94 0.19 18.13 -4.13
CA GLY A 94 0.11 19.13 -3.06
C GLY A 94 1.35 20.02 -2.91
N SER A 95 2.46 19.70 -3.58
CA SER A 95 3.67 20.53 -3.62
C SER A 95 3.62 21.65 -4.66
N MET A 96 2.60 21.65 -5.54
CA MET A 96 2.39 22.65 -6.59
C MET A 96 1.82 23.95 -6.00
N THR A 97 2.10 25.07 -6.66
CA THR A 97 1.48 26.37 -6.40
C THR A 97 0.19 26.51 -7.19
N LEU A 98 -0.68 27.45 -6.81
CA LEU A 98 -1.89 27.75 -7.58
C LEU A 98 -1.56 28.13 -9.03
N LYS A 99 -0.48 28.88 -9.25
CA LYS A 99 0.07 29.21 -10.57
C LYS A 99 0.49 27.98 -11.36
N ASN A 100 1.22 27.05 -10.75
CA ASN A 100 1.64 25.82 -11.45
C ASN A 100 0.43 24.94 -11.81
N VAL A 101 -0.62 24.96 -10.98
CA VAL A 101 -1.87 24.25 -11.26
C VAL A 101 -2.62 24.91 -12.39
N GLU A 102 -2.65 26.24 -12.45
CA GLU A 102 -3.21 26.99 -13.56
C GLU A 102 -2.51 26.68 -14.88
N GLU A 103 -1.18 26.69 -14.90
CA GLU A 103 -0.38 26.34 -16.09
C GLU A 103 -0.57 24.89 -16.52
N THR A 104 -0.64 23.95 -15.56
CA THR A 104 -0.76 22.51 -15.88
C THR A 104 -2.18 22.11 -16.26
N ALA A 105 -3.18 22.70 -15.61
CA ALA A 105 -4.57 22.35 -15.79
C ALA A 105 -5.30 23.27 -16.78
N GLU A 106 -4.71 24.37 -17.23
CA GLU A 106 -5.35 25.42 -18.05
C GLU A 106 -6.64 25.97 -17.40
N VAL A 107 -6.67 26.02 -16.06
CA VAL A 107 -7.79 26.54 -15.27
C VAL A 107 -7.31 27.75 -14.46
N PRO A 108 -7.95 28.93 -14.56
CA PRO A 108 -7.50 30.12 -13.85
C PRO A 108 -7.39 29.89 -12.35
N ALA A 109 -6.29 30.34 -11.72
CA ALA A 109 -6.10 30.20 -10.27
C ALA A 109 -7.22 30.86 -9.47
N ILE A 110 -7.75 31.99 -9.98
CA ILE A 110 -8.86 32.74 -9.39
C ILE A 110 -10.11 31.86 -9.24
N TYR A 111 -10.45 31.09 -10.27
CA TYR A 111 -11.61 30.18 -10.24
C TYR A 111 -11.45 29.09 -9.18
N ILE A 112 -10.22 28.59 -8.99
CA ILE A 112 -9.90 27.58 -7.97
C ILE A 112 -10.03 28.17 -6.56
N ILE A 113 -9.55 29.40 -6.35
CA ILE A 113 -9.65 30.13 -5.07
C ILE A 113 -11.12 30.37 -4.69
N GLU A 114 -11.92 30.87 -5.63
CA GLU A 114 -13.35 31.12 -5.45
C GLU A 114 -14.11 29.82 -5.14
N SER A 115 -13.86 28.77 -5.92
CA SER A 115 -14.50 27.46 -5.75
C SER A 115 -14.13 26.79 -4.42
N LEU A 116 -12.91 27.02 -3.92
CA LEU A 116 -12.45 26.54 -2.61
C LEU A 116 -12.89 27.46 -1.45
N LYS A 117 -13.64 28.53 -1.73
CA LYS A 117 -14.07 29.55 -0.74
C LYS A 117 -12.90 30.14 0.04
N LEU A 118 -11.76 30.28 -0.62
CA LEU A 118 -10.56 30.84 -0.02
C LEU A 118 -10.61 32.38 -0.10
N PRO A 119 -10.03 33.09 0.89
CA PRO A 119 -9.98 34.55 0.84
C PRO A 119 -9.17 35.02 -0.38
N GLU A 120 -9.71 36.01 -1.10
CA GLU A 120 -9.13 36.58 -2.34
C GLU A 120 -7.74 37.22 -2.14
N SER A 121 -7.28 37.36 -0.90
CA SER A 121 -5.95 37.89 -0.54
C SER A 121 -4.80 36.88 -0.68
N ILE A 122 -5.08 35.67 -1.18
CA ILE A 122 -4.06 34.62 -1.35
C ILE A 122 -3.27 34.83 -2.64
N SER A 123 -1.95 34.81 -2.53
CA SER A 123 -1.06 34.87 -3.69
C SER A 123 -1.14 33.59 -4.52
N VAL A 124 -1.18 33.74 -5.86
CA VAL A 124 -1.14 32.63 -6.82
C VAL A 124 0.16 31.79 -6.73
N GLU A 125 1.19 32.31 -6.09
CA GLU A 125 2.47 31.63 -5.88
C GLU A 125 2.48 30.74 -4.64
N GLU A 126 1.42 30.78 -3.82
CA GLU A 126 1.35 29.97 -2.61
C GLU A 126 1.14 28.50 -2.93
N ARG A 127 1.81 27.63 -2.16
CA ARG A 127 1.75 26.18 -2.35
C ARG A 127 0.43 25.63 -1.82
N LEU A 128 -0.13 24.66 -2.53
CA LEU A 128 -1.37 23.99 -2.14
C LEU A 128 -1.26 23.26 -0.79
N GLY A 129 -0.07 22.77 -0.42
CA GLY A 129 0.14 22.03 0.84
C GLY A 129 -0.12 22.86 2.11
N PRO A 130 0.54 24.02 2.29
CA PRO A 130 0.23 24.95 3.40
C PRO A 130 -1.25 25.37 3.44
N LEU A 131 -1.83 25.70 2.28
CA LEU A 131 -3.24 26.07 2.15
C LEU A 131 -4.17 24.93 2.58
N LYS A 132 -3.86 23.69 2.17
CA LYS A 132 -4.56 22.46 2.58
C LYS A 132 -4.68 22.37 4.10
N ARG A 133 -3.57 22.60 4.81
CA ARG A 133 -3.52 22.52 6.27
C ARG A 133 -4.23 23.70 6.95
N LYS A 134 -4.12 24.90 6.38
CA LYS A 134 -4.71 26.13 6.93
C LYS A 134 -6.22 26.18 6.77
N TYR A 135 -6.74 25.76 5.61
CA TYR A 135 -8.16 25.85 5.25
C TYR A 135 -8.88 24.49 5.23
N ARG A 136 -8.19 23.41 5.62
CA ARG A 136 -8.73 22.04 5.80
C ARG A 136 -9.47 21.46 4.58
N PHE A 137 -9.09 21.83 3.36
CA PHE A 137 -9.57 21.17 2.14
C PHE A 137 -8.66 19.98 1.76
N GLU A 138 -9.09 19.11 0.84
CA GLU A 138 -8.29 18.00 0.34
C GLU A 138 -7.76 18.24 -1.08
N ILE A 139 -6.64 17.60 -1.43
CA ILE A 139 -6.06 17.71 -2.78
C ILE A 139 -6.99 17.16 -3.86
N ASN A 140 -7.85 16.21 -3.50
CA ASN A 140 -8.86 15.65 -4.38
C ASN A 140 -9.92 16.70 -4.75
N ASP A 141 -10.26 17.59 -3.82
CA ASP A 141 -11.30 18.60 -4.02
C ASP A 141 -10.83 19.61 -5.10
N VAL A 142 -9.54 19.95 -5.10
CA VAL A 142 -8.91 20.75 -6.17
C VAL A 142 -9.01 20.05 -7.54
N ARG A 143 -8.79 18.73 -7.59
CA ARG A 143 -8.93 17.97 -8.84
C ARG A 143 -10.37 17.92 -9.32
N GLU A 144 -11.32 17.86 -8.40
CA GLU A 144 -12.75 17.85 -8.70
C GLU A 144 -13.21 19.18 -9.31
N ILE A 145 -12.77 20.31 -8.74
CA ILE A 145 -13.04 21.66 -9.27
C ILE A 145 -12.46 21.82 -10.68
N VAL A 146 -11.21 21.40 -10.89
CA VAL A 146 -10.58 21.43 -12.22
C VAL A 146 -11.34 20.56 -13.22
N LYS A 147 -11.80 19.38 -12.79
CA LYS A 147 -12.62 18.49 -13.62
C LYS A 147 -13.97 19.13 -13.95
N GLU A 148 -14.61 19.79 -13.00
CA GLU A 148 -15.88 20.48 -13.22
C GLU A 148 -15.73 21.62 -14.23
N TYR A 149 -14.70 22.45 -14.09
CA TYR A 149 -14.42 23.54 -15.02
C TYR A 149 -14.20 23.03 -16.46
N LYS A 150 -13.39 21.98 -16.64
CA LYS A 150 -13.14 21.37 -17.95
C LYS A 150 -14.35 20.68 -18.57
N ASN A 151 -15.32 20.24 -17.77
CA ASN A 151 -16.56 19.66 -18.31
C ASN A 151 -17.60 20.72 -18.69
N ARG A 152 -17.50 21.94 -18.13
CA ARG A 152 -18.39 23.07 -18.43
C ARG A 152 -17.92 23.93 -19.60
N LYS A 153 -16.64 23.84 -19.97
CA LYS A 153 -16.01 24.54 -21.11
C LYS A 153 -15.96 23.64 -22.32
#